data_AF-M0DLK4-F1
#
_entry.id   AF-M0DLK4-F1
#
_cell.length_a   1.000
_cell.length_b   1.000
_cell.length_c   1.000
_cell.angle_alpha   90.00
_cell.angle_beta   90.00
_cell.angle_gamma   90.00
#
_symmetry.space_group_name_H-M   'P 1'
#
loop_
_entity.id
_entity.type
_entity.pdbx_description
1 polymer ?
#
loop_
_entity_poly.entity_id
_entity_poly.type
_entity_poly.pdbx_seq_one_letter_code
_entity_poly.pdbx_strand_id
1 'polypeptide(L)' 'MVSGDMSPLPLQGAAAGIFVLIWLLLLVVHFAMIAWTYSDAQTRSDHPPVLWALIVFFAPILGILLYFIIGRNSY' A
#
# COMPACT_ATOMS: atom_id res chain seq x y z
N MET A 1 -8.40 -43.46 26.65
CA MET A 1 -8.37 -42.02 26.91
C MET A 1 -8.15 -41.32 25.58
N VAL A 2 -9.18 -40.71 25.00
CA VAL A 2 -9.01 -39.81 23.85
C VAL A 2 -8.45 -38.52 24.43
N SER A 3 -7.21 -38.16 24.08
CA SER A 3 -6.71 -36.82 24.37
C SER A 3 -7.62 -35.83 23.64
N GLY A 4 -8.26 -34.93 24.39
CA GLY A 4 -9.15 -33.90 23.86
C GLY A 4 -8.35 -32.80 23.16
N ASP A 5 -7.57 -33.17 22.15
CA ASP A 5 -6.73 -32.24 21.42
C ASP A 5 -7.63 -31.45 20.48
N MET A 6 -7.97 -30.23 20.89
CA MET A 6 -8.69 -29.27 20.06
C MET A 6 -7.93 -29.11 18.74
N SER A 7 -8.53 -29.51 17.62
CA SER A 7 -7.88 -29.41 16.32
C SER A 7 -7.53 -27.94 16.04
N PRO A 8 -6.29 -27.60 15.63
CA PRO A 8 -5.90 -26.21 15.39
C PRO A 8 -6.53 -25.61 14.12
N LEU A 9 -7.24 -26.42 13.33
CA LEU A 9 -7.81 -26.06 12.03
C LEU A 9 -8.70 -24.80 12.06
N PRO A 10 -9.63 -24.60 13.02
CA PRO A 10 -10.45 -23.39 13.05
C PRO A 10 -9.62 -22.12 13.30
N LEU A 11 -8.62 -22.19 14.19
CA LEU A 11 -7.73 -21.07 14.50
C LEU A 11 -6.81 -20.73 13.32
N GLN A 12 -6.28 -21.74 12.63
CA GLN A 12 -5.47 -21.56 11.43
C GLN A 12 -6.28 -20.96 10.27
N GLY A 13 -7.52 -21.43 10.07
CA GLY A 13 -8.43 -20.88 9.07
C GLY A 13 -8.82 -19.42 9.34
N ALA A 14 -9.12 -19.09 10.60
CA ALA A 14 -9.40 -17.71 11.02
C ALA A 14 -8.18 -16.81 10.82
N ALA A 15 -6.98 -17.27 11.21
CA ALA A 15 -5.75 -16.52 11.01
C ALA A 15 -5.48 -16.26 9.52
N ALA A 16 -5.58 -17.29 8.67
CA ALA A 16 -5.41 -17.15 7.22
C ALA A 16 -6.40 -16.15 6.61
N GLY A 17 -7.67 -16.18 7.03
CA GLY A 17 -8.69 -15.21 6.60
C GLY A 17 -8.30 -13.77 6.96
N ILE A 18 -7.85 -13.53 8.20
CA ILE A 18 -7.39 -12.21 8.64
C ILE A 18 -6.18 -11.74 7.84
N PHE A 19 -5.20 -12.62 7.59
CA PHE A 19 -4.03 -12.28 6.77
C PHE A 19 -4.42 -11.85 5.35
N VAL A 20 -5.36 -12.54 4.71
CA VAL A 20 -5.85 -12.17 3.37
C VAL A 20 -6.52 -10.80 3.40
N LEU A 21 -7.36 -10.52 4.39
CA LEU A 21 -8.02 -9.21 4.53
C LEU A 21 -7.02 -8.07 4.73
N ILE A 22 -6.00 -8.27 5.56
CA ILE A 22 -4.92 -7.30 5.75
C ILE A 22 -4.17 -7.07 4.44
N TRP A 23 -3.84 -8.14 3.71
CA TRP A 23 -3.12 -8.03 2.44
C TRP A 23 -3.94 -7.26 1.39
N LEU A 24 -5.23 -7.54 1.29
CA LEU A 24 -6.15 -6.81 0.42
C LEU A 24 -6.27 -5.33 0.81
N LEU A 25 -6.34 -5.03 2.10
CA LEU A 25 -6.34 -3.66 2.60
C LEU A 25 -5.05 -2.93 2.18
N LEU A 26 -3.88 -3.57 2.39
CA LEU A 26 -2.60 -3.01 1.99
C LEU A 26 -2.52 -2.79 0.48
N LEU A 27 -3.07 -3.70 -0.32
CA LEU A 27 -3.15 -3.56 -1.78
C LEU A 27 -4.00 -2.34 -2.19
N VAL A 28 -5.16 -2.14 -1.56
CA VAL A 28 -6.01 -0.97 -1.79
C VAL A 28 -5.29 0.31 -1.40
N VAL A 29 -4.63 0.34 -0.23
CA VAL A 29 -3.83 1.48 0.22
C VAL A 29 -2.70 1.76 -0.78
N HIS A 30 -2.04 0.73 -1.30
CA HIS A 30 -0.98 0.88 -2.29
C HIS A 30 -1.47 1.55 -3.58
N PHE A 31 -2.58 1.07 -4.15
CA PHE A 31 -3.17 1.71 -5.33
C PHE A 31 -3.70 3.12 -5.05
N ALA A 32 -4.29 3.34 -3.87
CA ALA A 32 -4.75 4.67 -3.46
C ALA A 32 -3.59 5.67 -3.38
N MET A 33 -2.43 5.26 -2.86
CA MET A 33 -1.23 6.11 -2.83
C MET A 33 -0.76 6.46 -4.24
N ILE A 34 -0.70 5.50 -5.16
CA ILE A 34 -0.28 5.75 -6.56
C ILE A 34 -1.23 6.73 -7.25
N ALA A 35 -2.54 6.48 -7.16
CA ALA A 35 -3.56 7.33 -7.77
C ALA A 35 -3.57 8.74 -7.15
N TRP A 36 -3.38 8.83 -5.84
CA TRP A 36 -3.26 10.11 -5.14
C TRP A 36 -2.01 10.87 -5.60
N THR A 37 -0.83 10.25 -5.63
CA THR A 37 0.41 10.91 -6.06
C THR A 37 0.31 11.40 -7.50
N TYR A 38 -0.26 10.60 -8.41
CA TYR A 38 -0.52 11.03 -9.79
C TYR A 38 -1.43 12.26 -9.83
N SER A 39 -2.53 12.22 -9.08
CA SER A 39 -3.52 13.30 -9.05
C SER A 39 -2.95 14.59 -8.44
N ASP A 40 -2.15 14.47 -7.39
CA ASP A 40 -1.49 15.61 -6.75
C ASP A 40 -0.45 16.23 -7.70
N ALA A 41 0.37 15.40 -8.36
CA ALA A 41 1.43 15.83 -9.25
C ALA A 41 0.93 16.58 -10.49
N GLN A 42 -0.31 16.31 -10.95
CA GLN A 42 -0.93 17.05 -12.07
C GLN A 42 -1.03 18.57 -11.82
N THR A 43 -1.03 19.01 -10.57
CA THR A 43 -1.19 20.43 -10.22
C THR A 43 -0.05 20.99 -9.36
N ARG A 44 0.81 20.12 -8.83
CA ARG A 44 1.85 20.48 -7.86
C ARG A 44 3.25 20.02 -8.26
N SER A 45 3.47 19.59 -9.50
CA SER A 45 4.80 19.19 -9.98
C SER A 45 5.12 19.82 -11.32
N ASP A 46 6.37 20.24 -11.49
CA ASP A 46 6.93 20.62 -12.80
C ASP A 46 7.37 19.39 -13.62
N HIS A 47 7.36 18.19 -13.00
CA HIS A 47 7.69 16.93 -13.66
C HIS A 47 6.44 16.17 -14.09
N PRO A 48 6.54 15.28 -15.11
CA PRO A 48 5.41 14.47 -15.55
C PRO A 48 4.77 13.67 -14.39
N PRO A 49 3.45 13.74 -14.16
CA PRO A 49 2.78 13.04 -13.05
C PRO A 49 2.98 11.53 -13.04
N VAL A 50 3.12 10.93 -14.24
CA VAL A 50 3.39 9.50 -14.41
C VAL A 50 4.73 9.06 -13.80
N LEU A 51 5.74 9.95 -13.79
CA LEU A 51 7.03 9.65 -13.17
C LEU A 51 6.85 9.36 -11.68
N TRP A 52 6.13 10.23 -10.97
CA TRP A 52 5.90 10.08 -9.54
C TRP A 52 5.03 8.87 -9.21
N ALA A 53 4.00 8.61 -10.04
CA ALA A 53 3.19 7.40 -9.90
C ALA A 53 4.03 6.11 -10.01
N LEU A 54 4.97 6.06 -10.96
CA LEU A 54 5.88 4.91 -11.14
C LEU A 54 6.85 4.76 -9.97
N ILE A 55 7.42 5.87 -9.46
CA ILE A 55 8.32 5.82 -8.29
C ILE A 55 7.56 5.28 -7.07
N VAL A 56 6.33 5.74 -6.81
CA VAL A 56 5.49 5.24 -5.70
C VAL A 56 5.05 3.79 -5.93
N PHE A 57 4.82 3.36 -7.16
CA PHE A 57 4.52 1.96 -7.48
C PHE A 57 5.68 1.02 -7.10
N PHE A 58 6.91 1.33 -7.52
CA PHE A 58 8.07 0.47 -7.25
C PHE A 58 8.64 0.62 -5.83
N ALA A 59 8.49 1.80 -5.22
CA ALA A 59 9.01 2.09 -3.89
C ALA A 59 7.99 2.94 -3.11
N PRO A 60 6.95 2.35 -2.48
CA PRO A 60 5.83 3.12 -1.93
C PRO A 60 6.24 4.17 -0.90
N ILE A 61 6.99 3.78 0.13
CA ILE A 61 7.40 4.71 1.18
C ILE A 61 8.42 5.72 0.65
N LEU A 62 9.48 5.23 0.02
CA LEU A 62 10.55 6.10 -0.50
C LEU A 62 10.03 7.05 -1.59
N GLY A 63 9.14 6.58 -2.46
CA GLY A 63 8.55 7.36 -3.53
C GLY A 63 7.65 8.47 -3.04
N ILE A 64 6.85 8.22 -2.00
CA ILE A 64 6.08 9.27 -1.33
C ILE A 64 7.02 10.33 -0.74
N LEU A 65 8.10 9.91 -0.04
CA LEU A 65 9.07 10.84 0.53
C LEU A 65 9.77 11.67 -0.55
N LEU A 66 10.22 11.03 -1.64
CA LEU A 66 10.83 11.74 -2.77
C LEU A 66 9.85 12.71 -3.43
N TYR A 67 8.59 12.33 -3.57
CA TYR A 67 7.56 13.22 -4.08
C TYR A 67 7.40 14.46 -3.19
N PHE A 68 7.33 14.30 -1.87
CA PHE A 68 7.22 15.45 -0.96
C PHE A 68 8.47 16.36 -0.92
N ILE A 69 9.67 15.79 -1.03
CA ILE A 69 10.92 16.54 -0.90
C ILE A 69 11.33 17.22 -2.21
N ILE A 70 11.09 16.55 -3.34
CA ILE A 70 11.62 16.95 -4.66
C ILE A 70 10.50 17.22 -5.65
N GLY A 71 9.47 16.36 -5.66
CA GLY A 71 8.45 16.38 -6.70
C GLY A 71 7.33 17.40 -6.53
N ARG A 72 7.05 17.79 -5.29
CA ARG A 72 5.91 18.60 -4.91
C ARG A 72 6.34 20.03 -4.63
N ASN A 73 5.96 20.92 -5.54
CA ASN A 73 6.19 22.35 -5.43
C ASN A 73 5.49 22.89 -4.18
N SER A 74 6.25 23.60 -3.35
CA SER A 74 5.77 24.27 -2.15
C SER A 74 5.48 25.72 -2.55
N TYR A 75 4.21 26.06 -2.75
CA TYR A 75 3.81 27.47 -2.90
C TYR A 75 3.98 28.21 -1.57
#